data_AF-A0A7C3U3A0-F1
#
_entry.id   AF-A0A7C3U3A0-F1
#
_cell.length_a   1.000
_cell.length_b   1.000
_cell.length_c   1.000
_cell.angle_alpha   90.00
_cell.angle_beta   90.00
_cell.angle_gamma   90.00
#
_symmetry.space_group_name_H-M   'P 1'
#
loop_
_entity.id
_entity.type
_entity.pdbx_description
1 polymer ?
#
loop_
_entity_poly.entity_id
_entity_poly.type
_entity_poly.pdbx_seq_one_letter_code
_entity_poly.pdbx_strand_id
1 'polypeptide(L)' 'MGRVILVERRGRGERSGMDELAALARTMGYEVVGVLQQVRDPDPAYHIGRGKAQ' A
#
# COMPACT_ATOMS: atom_id res chain seq x y z
N MET A 1 16.60 -8.04 8.24
CA MET A 1 15.31 -7.40 8.56
C MET A 1 15.14 -6.19 7.65
N GLY A 2 14.02 -6.04 6.94
CA GLY A 2 13.87 -5.04 5.87
C GLY A 2 12.94 -3.88 6.24
N ARG A 3 13.20 -2.69 5.68
CA ARG A 3 12.33 -1.52 5.78
C ARG A 3 11.40 -1.50 4.57
N VAL A 4 10.11 -1.26 4.78
CA VAL A 4 9.09 -1.28 3.72
C VAL A 4 8.18 -0.06 3.78
N ILE A 5 7.69 0.34 2.61
CA ILE A 5 6.55 1.24 2.48
C ILE A 5 5.38 0.38 2.03
N LEU A 6 4.26 0.47 2.75
CA LEU A 6 3.04 -0.23 2.36
C LEU A 6 2.25 0.63 1.37
N VAL A 7 1.73 -0.01 0.32
CA VAL A 7 1.01 0.65 -0.75
C VAL A 7 -0.36 0.00 -0.90
N GLU A 8 -1.43 0.81 -0.85
CA GLU A 8 -2.79 0.35 -1.11
C GLU A 8 -3.47 1.25 -2.16
N ARG A 9 -3.98 0.62 -3.22
CA ARG A 9 -4.94 1.22 -4.15
C ARG A 9 -6.31 0.62 -3.91
N ARG A 10 -7.34 1.47 -3.87
CA ARG A 10 -8.74 1.08 -3.73
C ARG A 10 -9.64 1.70 -4.79
N GLY A 11 -10.75 1.04 -5.07
CA GLY A 11 -11.91 1.61 -5.73
C GLY A 11 -12.69 2.56 -4.81
N ARG A 12 -13.59 3.36 -5.40
CA ARG A 12 -14.49 4.21 -4.61
C ARG A 12 -15.43 3.33 -3.78
N GLY A 13 -15.52 3.59 -2.48
CA GLY A 13 -16.39 2.83 -1.56
C GLY A 13 -15.80 1.54 -1.01
N GLU A 14 -14.63 1.09 -1.50
CA GLU A 14 -13.94 -0.07 -0.93
C GLU A 14 -13.35 0.27 0.44
N ARG A 15 -13.46 -0.67 1.39
CA ARG A 15 -12.82 -0.54 2.72
C ARG A 15 -11.31 -0.70 2.61
N SER A 16 -10.57 -0.04 3.50
CA SER A 16 -9.12 -0.22 3.62
C SER A 16 -8.80 -1.51 4.38
N GLY A 17 -7.82 -2.26 3.89
CA GLY A 17 -7.18 -3.39 4.58
C GLY A 17 -5.80 -3.03 5.14
N MET A 18 -5.46 -1.74 5.21
CA MET A 18 -4.11 -1.28 5.56
C MET A 18 -3.65 -1.75 6.95
N ASP A 19 -4.55 -1.76 7.93
CA ASP A 19 -4.21 -2.18 9.29
C ASP A 19 -3.82 -3.67 9.35
N GLU A 20 -4.53 -4.50 8.60
CA GLU A 20 -4.25 -5.93 8.47
C GLU A 20 -2.92 -6.15 7.72
N LEU A 21 -2.70 -5.46 6.60
CA LEU A 21 -1.45 -5.53 5.86
C LEU A 21 -0.24 -5.12 6.72
N ALA A 22 -0.39 -4.07 7.54
CA ALA A 22 0.64 -3.63 8.45
C ALA A 22 0.90 -4.66 9.57
N ALA A 23 -0.13 -5.32 10.08
CA ALA A 23 0.03 -6.39 11.06
C ALA A 23 0.76 -7.62 10.47
N LEU A 24 0.45 -8.00 9.24
CA LEU A 24 1.15 -9.07 8.52
C LEU A 24 2.62 -8.72 8.29
N ALA A 25 2.92 -7.51 7.81
CA ALA A 25 4.29 -7.04 7.59
C ALA A 25 5.12 -7.09 8.88
N ARG A 26 4.57 -6.61 9.99
CA ARG A 26 5.23 -6.65 11.30
C ARG A 26 5.47 -8.08 11.79
N THR A 27 4.50 -8.97 11.61
CA THR A 27 4.63 -10.41 11.97
C THR A 27 5.76 -11.08 11.20
N MET A 28 5.95 -10.70 9.92
CA MET A 28 7.06 -11.17 9.10
C MET A 28 8.41 -10.50 9.42
N GLY A 29 8.45 -9.60 10.40
CA GLY A 29 9.65 -8.89 10.83
C GLY A 29 9.98 -7.66 9.98
N TYR A 30 9.09 -7.14 9.14
CA TYR A 30 9.35 -5.88 8.44
C TYR A 30 9.14 -4.66 9.34
N GLU A 31 9.99 -3.65 9.16
CA GLU A 31 9.77 -2.32 9.70
C GLU A 31 8.97 -1.50 8.68
N VAL A 32 7.72 -1.16 9.02
CA VAL A 32 6.88 -0.30 8.18
C VAL A 32 7.28 1.15 8.42
N VAL A 33 7.92 1.77 7.43
CA VAL A 33 8.46 3.13 7.53
C VAL A 33 7.62 4.18 6.80
N GLY A 34 6.57 3.75 6.13
CA GLY A 34 5.64 4.61 5.43
C GLY A 34 4.44 3.87 4.91
N VAL A 35 3.38 4.63 4.63
CA VAL A 35 2.13 4.13 4.06
C VAL A 35 1.70 5.08 2.95
N LEU A 36 1.32 4.51 1.80
CA LEU A 36 0.82 5.24 0.65
C LEU A 36 -0.55 4.67 0.26
N GLN A 37 -1.55 5.54 0.21
CA GLN A 37 -2.91 5.16 -0.18
C GLN A 37 -3.38 5.94 -1.40
N GLN A 38 -4.21 5.31 -2.23
CA GLN A 38 -4.85 5.97 -3.37
C GLN A 38 -6.22 5.39 -3.68
N VAL A 39 -7.19 6.26 -3.97
CA VAL A 39 -8.53 5.88 -4.44
C VAL A 39 -8.70 6.34 -5.89
N ARG A 40 -8.68 5.41 -6.85
CA ARG A 40 -8.79 5.66 -8.31
C ARG A 40 -8.89 4.34 -9.06
N ASP A 41 -9.25 4.32 -10.34
CA ASP A 41 -9.04 3.13 -11.21
C ASP A 41 -7.54 2.79 -11.36
N PRO A 42 -7.19 1.49 -11.44
CA PRO A 42 -5.78 1.09 -11.44
C PRO A 42 -5.06 1.69 -12.65
N ASP A 43 -3.85 2.17 -12.43
CA ASP A 43 -2.95 2.46 -13.54
C ASP A 43 -2.51 1.13 -14.19
N PRO A 44 -2.56 0.97 -15.52
CA PRO A 44 -2.26 -0.30 -16.16
C PRO A 44 -0.80 -0.73 -16.02
N ALA A 45 0.13 0.19 -15.80
CA ALA A 45 1.56 -0.11 -15.65
C ALA A 45 1.96 -0.29 -14.18
N TYR A 46 1.39 0.51 -13.27
CA TYR A 46 1.87 0.61 -11.90
C TYR A 46 0.84 0.23 -10.83
N HIS A 47 -0.41 -0.04 -11.19
CA HIS A 47 -1.58 -0.16 -10.29
C HIS A 47 -1.93 1.09 -9.47
N ILE A 48 -0.93 1.87 -9.03
CA ILE A 48 -1.03 3.23 -8.49
C ILE A 48 -0.67 4.27 -9.54
N GLY A 49 -0.94 5.55 -9.30
CA GLY A 49 -0.52 6.60 -10.22
C GLY A 49 1.01 6.68 -10.33
N ARG A 50 1.54 6.87 -11.55
CA ARG A 50 2.98 6.98 -11.83
C ARG A 50 3.76 7.86 -10.86
N GLY A 51 3.24 9.05 -10.52
CA GLY A 51 3.90 9.96 -9.58
C GLY A 51 3.99 9.46 -8.13
N LYS A 52 3.20 8.46 -7.76
CA LYS A 52 3.28 7.76 -6.48
C LYS A 52 4.19 6.52 -6.51
N ALA A 53 4.59 6.08 -7.70
CA ALA A 53 5.49 4.95 -7.91
C ALA A 53 6.98 5.34 -7.97
N GLN A 54 7.27 6.65 -8.04
CA GLN A 54 8.60 7.22 -8.07
C GLN A 54 9.15 7.52 -6.68
#